data_AF-A0A1F6HCL6-F1
#
_entry.id   AF-A0A1F6HCL6-F1
#
_cell.length_a   1.000
_cell.length_b   1.000
_cell.length_c   1.000
_cell.angle_alpha   90.00
_cell.angle_beta   90.00
_cell.angle_gamma   90.00
#
_symmetry.space_group_name_H-M   'P 1'
#
loop_
_entity.id
_entity.type
_entity.pdbx_description
1 polymer ?
#
loop_
_entity_poly.entity_id
_entity_poly.type
_entity_poly.pdbx_seq_one_letter_code
_entity_poly.pdbx_strand_id
1 'polypeptide(L)'
;MFTLPVDILKFWYLDAPVSLLRYFLTLNKSFFNVFSIPLMLKTFFRPWKNEYREGLVKFSIFMGIAFKSLFIFVGLFTFVFLLIFEAAVFIGFLILPIAAFYLPFVKF
;
A
#
# COMPACT_ATOMS: atom_id res chain seq x y z
N MET A 1 8.49 39.95 6.96
CA MET A 1 9.70 39.21 7.39
C MET A 1 9.40 38.03 8.33
N PHE A 2 8.28 37.98 9.07
CA PHE A 2 7.89 36.82 9.91
C PHE A 2 7.10 35.71 9.18
N THR A 3 6.98 35.75 7.85
CA THR A 3 6.23 34.74 7.08
C THR A 3 6.99 33.42 6.96
N LEU A 4 8.31 33.46 6.78
CA LEU A 4 9.17 32.29 6.59
C LEU A 4 9.05 31.21 7.68
N PRO A 5 9.09 31.54 9.00
CA PRO A 5 8.96 30.52 10.05
C PRO A 5 7.59 29.84 10.04
N VAL A 6 6.53 30.60 9.76
CA VAL A 6 5.15 30.11 9.71
C VAL A 6 4.95 29.23 8.48
N ASP A 7 5.50 29.63 7.34
CA ASP A 7 5.43 28.86 6.09
C ASP A 7 6.18 27.53 6.20
N ILE A 8 7.33 27.49 6.89
CA ILE A 8 8.09 26.27 7.16
C ILE A 8 7.29 25.30 8.04
N LEU A 9 6.65 25.80 9.12
CA LEU A 9 5.81 24.97 9.99
C LEU A 9 4.58 24.44 9.24
N LYS A 10 3.93 25.29 8.44
CA LYS A 10 2.79 24.90 7.60
C LYS A 10 3.19 23.82 6.60
N PHE A 11 4.35 23.95 5.95
CA PHE A 11 4.85 22.94 5.02
C PHE A 11 5.07 21.59 5.70
N TRP A 12 5.79 21.57 6.82
CA TRP A 12 6.18 20.32 7.50
C TRP A 12 5.01 19.57 8.14
N TYR A 13 4.02 20.28 8.66
CA TYR A 13 2.92 19.67 9.42
C TYR A 13 1.58 19.58 8.68
N LEU A 14 1.38 20.36 7.61
CA LEU A 14 0.14 20.35 6.85
C LEU A 14 0.38 19.90 5.40
N ASP A 15 1.15 20.66 4.63
CA ASP A 15 1.21 20.43 3.18
C ASP A 15 1.93 19.11 2.84
N ALA A 16 3.08 18.85 3.46
CA ALA A 16 3.87 17.66 3.17
C ALA A 16 3.22 16.36 3.69
N PRO A 17 2.67 16.28 4.92
CA PRO A 17 1.95 15.10 5.38
C PRO A 17 0.72 14.79 4.53
N VAL A 18 -0.05 15.81 4.13
CA VAL A 18 -1.22 15.63 3.25
C VAL A 18 -0.80 15.11 1.89
N SER A 19 0.29 15.65 1.31
CA SER A 19 0.84 15.15 0.04
C SER A 19 1.32 13.70 0.15
N LEU A 20 2.00 13.37 1.25
CA LEU A 20 2.50 12.02 1.52
C LEU A 20 1.35 11.02 1.68
N LEU A 21 0.28 11.39 2.38
CA LEU A 21 -0.93 10.56 2.49
C LEU A 21 -1.59 10.34 1.13
N ARG A 22 -1.67 11.37 0.27
CA ARG A 22 -2.17 11.21 -1.11
C ARG A 22 -1.31 10.25 -1.93
N TYR A 23 0.01 10.31 -1.75
CA TYR A 23 0.93 9.37 -2.38
C TYR A 23 0.67 7.93 -1.90
N PHE A 24 0.54 7.69 -0.59
CA PHE A 24 0.20 6.36 -0.05
C PHE A 24 -1.14 5.83 -0.57
N LEU A 25 -2.17 6.68 -0.68
CA LEU A 25 -3.44 6.27 -1.31
C LEU A 25 -3.25 5.80 -2.76
N THR A 26 -2.39 6.47 -3.51
CA THR A 26 -2.07 6.10 -4.89
C THR A 26 -1.26 4.79 -4.94
N LEU A 27 -0.29 4.64 -4.04
CA LEU A 27 0.52 3.44 -3.91
C LEU A 27 -0.33 2.22 -3.56
N ASN A 28 -1.20 2.33 -2.56
CA ASN A 28 -2.13 1.29 -2.16
C ASN A 28 -3.09 0.91 -3.30
N LYS A 29 -3.63 1.89 -4.04
CA LYS A 29 -4.47 1.62 -5.22
C LYS A 29 -3.70 0.86 -6.31
N SER A 30 -2.47 1.27 -6.59
CA SER A 30 -1.60 0.59 -7.56
C SER A 30 -1.28 -0.83 -7.11
N PHE A 31 -1.04 -1.05 -5.81
CA PHE A 31 -0.81 -2.37 -5.24
C PHE A 31 -2.00 -3.32 -5.51
N PHE A 32 -3.23 -2.87 -5.24
CA PHE A 32 -4.43 -3.68 -5.52
C PHE A 32 -4.60 -4.02 -7.00
N ASN A 33 -4.16 -3.15 -7.90
CA ASN A 33 -4.17 -3.41 -9.34
C ASN A 33 -3.10 -4.43 -9.75
N VAL A 34 -1.87 -4.28 -9.25
CA VAL A 34 -0.75 -5.21 -9.55
C VAL A 34 -1.09 -6.63 -9.09
N PHE A 35 -1.61 -6.78 -7.87
CA PHE A 35 -2.05 -8.08 -7.36
C PHE A 35 -3.42 -8.50 -7.87
N SER A 36 -4.11 -7.67 -8.67
CA SER A 36 -5.42 -7.94 -9.25
C SER A 36 -6.46 -8.46 -8.24
N ILE A 37 -6.33 -8.10 -6.96
CA ILE A 37 -7.18 -8.59 -5.86
C ILE A 37 -8.67 -8.34 -6.16
N PRO A 38 -9.09 -7.13 -6.62
CA PRO A 38 -10.49 -6.88 -6.94
C PRO A 38 -11.02 -7.80 -8.05
N LEU A 39 -10.19 -8.13 -9.04
CA LEU A 39 -10.55 -9.01 -10.15
C LEU A 39 -10.64 -10.47 -9.70
N MET A 40 -9.70 -10.92 -8.85
CA MET A 40 -9.71 -12.28 -8.28
C MET A 40 -10.93 -12.51 -7.41
N LEU A 41 -11.35 -11.52 -6.62
CA LEU A 41 -12.58 -11.57 -5.83
C LEU A 41 -13.83 -11.63 -6.72
N LYS A 42 -13.92 -10.78 -7.75
CA LYS A 42 -15.05 -10.79 -8.70
C LYS A 42 -15.17 -12.10 -9.47
N THR A 43 -14.05 -12.75 -9.75
CA THR A 43 -14.00 -13.99 -10.53
C THR A 43 -13.81 -15.22 -9.67
N PHE A 44 -13.97 -15.15 -8.35
CA PHE A 44 -13.56 -16.20 -7.41
C PHE A 44 -14.12 -17.58 -7.77
N PHE A 45 -15.40 -17.67 -8.10
CA PHE A 45 -16.08 -18.92 -8.48
C PHE A 45 -15.93 -19.32 -9.95
N ARG A 46 -15.29 -18.49 -10.78
CA ARG A 46 -15.05 -18.83 -12.18
C ARG A 46 -13.76 -19.66 -12.30
N PRO A 47 -13.73 -20.70 -13.15
CA PRO A 47 -12.50 -21.42 -13.41
C PRO A 47 -11.47 -20.47 -14.06
N TRP A 48 -10.19 -20.73 -13.82
CA TRP A 48 -9.12 -19.90 -14.38
C TRP A 48 -9.03 -20.07 -15.91
N LYS A 49 -9.32 -21.27 -16.42
CA LYS A 49 -9.29 -21.61 -17.85
C LYS A 49 -10.61 -22.27 -18.27
N ASN A 50 -11.26 -21.72 -19.29
CA ASN A 50 -12.59 -22.14 -19.77
C ASN A 50 -12.57 -23.25 -20.85
N GLU A 51 -11.42 -23.88 -21.11
CA GLU A 51 -11.25 -24.81 -22.25
C GLU A 51 -11.51 -26.30 -21.93
N TYR A 52 -12.11 -26.65 -20.80
CA TYR A 52 -12.16 -28.03 -20.36
C TYR A 52 -13.38 -28.81 -20.85
N ARG A 53 -13.12 -30.01 -21.38
CA ARG A 53 -14.13 -31.06 -21.67
C ARG A 53 -14.95 -31.36 -20.42
N GLU A 54 -16.22 -31.71 -20.60
CA GLU A 54 -17.28 -31.78 -19.57
C GLU A 54 -16.91 -32.52 -18.27
N GLY A 55 -15.97 -33.48 -18.30
CA GLY A 55 -15.49 -34.20 -17.11
C GLY A 55 -14.47 -33.47 -16.22
N LEU A 56 -13.72 -32.48 -16.73
CA LEU A 56 -12.62 -31.80 -16.01
C LEU A 56 -13.02 -30.43 -15.44
N VAL A 57 -14.26 -30.00 -15.69
CA VAL A 57 -14.76 -28.66 -15.31
C VAL A 57 -14.84 -28.50 -13.78
N LYS A 58 -15.25 -29.53 -13.04
CA LYS A 58 -15.31 -29.48 -11.57
C LYS A 58 -13.92 -29.37 -10.94
N PHE A 59 -12.94 -30.08 -11.49
CA PHE A 59 -11.56 -30.03 -11.04
C PHE A 59 -10.93 -28.66 -11.31
N SER A 60 -11.19 -28.06 -12.48
CA SER A 60 -10.65 -26.74 -12.83
C SER A 60 -11.24 -25.60 -11.99
N ILE A 61 -12.51 -25.73 -11.58
CA ILE A 61 -13.15 -24.80 -10.63
C ILE A 61 -12.48 -24.92 -9.26
N PHE A 62 -12.33 -26.14 -8.74
CA PHE A 62 -11.70 -26.36 -7.44
C PHE A 62 -10.25 -25.85 -7.39
N MET A 63 -9.46 -26.19 -8.40
CA MET A 63 -8.09 -25.69 -8.54
C MET A 63 -8.04 -24.17 -8.69
N GLY A 64 -8.96 -23.58 -9.48
CA GLY A 64 -9.07 -22.14 -9.63
C GLY A 64 -9.34 -21.43 -8.31
N ILE A 65 -10.22 -21.99 -7.47
CA ILE A 65 -10.53 -21.47 -6.13
C ILE A 65 -9.30 -21.58 -5.22
N ALA A 66 -8.62 -22.73 -5.21
CA ALA A 66 -7.44 -22.97 -4.38
C ALA A 66 -6.27 -22.01 -4.70
N PHE A 67 -6.00 -21.78 -5.99
CA PHE A 67 -4.98 -20.81 -6.38
C PHE A 67 -5.42 -19.37 -6.06
N LYS A 68 -6.66 -18.99 -6.37
CA LYS A 68 -7.15 -17.64 -6.07
C LYS A 68 -7.11 -17.34 -4.57
N SER A 69 -7.47 -18.28 -3.72
CA SER A 69 -7.37 -18.09 -2.26
C SER A 69 -5.93 -17.90 -1.80
N LEU A 70 -4.97 -18.68 -2.35
CA LEU A 70 -3.56 -18.53 -2.05
C LEU A 70 -3.02 -17.16 -2.53
N PHE A 71 -3.34 -16.74 -3.75
CA PHE A 71 -2.92 -15.44 -4.28
C PHE A 71 -3.52 -14.27 -3.51
N ILE A 72 -4.81 -14.35 -3.15
CA ILE A 72 -5.46 -13.33 -2.29
C ILE A 72 -4.77 -13.28 -0.93
N PHE A 73 -4.48 -14.44 -0.32
CA PHE A 73 -3.80 -14.50 0.96
C PHE A 73 -2.40 -13.87 0.91
N VAL A 74 -1.58 -14.23 -0.06
CA VAL A 74 -0.24 -13.64 -0.25
C VAL A 74 -0.33 -12.15 -0.55
N GLY A 75 -1.31 -11.73 -1.36
CA GLY A 75 -1.55 -10.32 -1.67
C GLY A 75 -1.92 -9.51 -0.43
N LEU A 76 -2.83 -10.01 0.40
CA LEU A 76 -3.22 -9.37 1.67
C LEU A 76 -2.07 -9.36 2.68
N PHE A 77 -1.32 -10.46 2.79
CA PHE A 77 -0.15 -10.54 3.65
C PHE A 77 0.89 -9.49 3.26
N THR A 78 1.23 -9.39 1.98
CA THR A 78 2.17 -8.39 1.45
C THR A 78 1.63 -6.97 1.61
N PHE A 79 0.30 -6.77 1.52
CA PHE A 79 -0.34 -5.48 1.77
C PHE A 79 -0.14 -5.01 3.22
N VAL A 80 -0.19 -5.93 4.20
CA VAL A 80 0.11 -5.58 5.61
C VAL A 80 1.55 -5.08 5.75
N PHE A 81 2.53 -5.71 5.10
CA PHE A 81 3.91 -5.20 5.11
C PHE A 81 4.03 -3.84 4.44
N LEU A 82 3.32 -3.60 3.33
CA LEU A 82 3.28 -2.29 2.69
C LEU A 82 2.76 -1.23 3.67
N LEU A 83 1.67 -1.50 4.39
CA LEU A 83 1.12 -0.57 5.38
C LEU A 83 2.08 -0.29 6.54
N ILE A 84 2.77 -1.32 7.04
CA ILE A 84 3.81 -1.14 8.08
C ILE A 84 4.93 -0.23 7.56
N PHE A 85 5.37 -0.45 6.32
CA PHE A 85 6.38 0.38 5.68
C PHE A 85 5.91 1.83 5.50
N GLU A 86 4.70 2.05 5.00
CA GLU A 86 4.10 3.38 4.87
C GLU A 86 4.03 4.11 6.23
N ALA A 87 3.61 3.39 7.28
CA ALA A 87 3.57 3.93 8.64
C ALA A 87 4.98 4.30 9.15
N ALA A 88 5.98 3.45 8.92
CA ALA A 88 7.37 3.72 9.30
C ALA A 88 7.93 4.94 8.57
N VAL A 89 7.67 5.07 7.27
CA VAL A 89 8.06 6.25 6.47
C VAL A 89 7.36 7.51 6.97
N PHE A 90 6.06 7.43 7.29
CA PHE A 90 5.30 8.57 7.82
C PHE A 90 5.84 9.04 9.18
N ILE A 91 6.10 8.10 10.10
CA ILE A 91 6.68 8.40 11.41
C ILE A 91 8.09 8.98 11.23
N GLY A 92 8.93 8.39 10.38
CA GLY A 92 10.26 8.91 10.06
C GLY A 92 10.20 10.33 9.50
N PHE A 93 9.24 10.61 8.63
CA PHE A 93 9.02 11.94 8.09
C PHE A 93 8.65 12.96 9.16
N LEU A 94 7.81 12.61 10.13
CA LEU A 94 7.45 13.50 11.25
C LEU A 94 8.61 13.78 12.21
N ILE A 95 9.62 12.91 12.27
CA ILE A 95 10.82 13.10 13.09
C ILE A 95 11.84 14.01 12.40
N LEU A 96 11.89 14.05 11.06
CA LEU A 96 12.81 14.91 10.31
C LEU A 96 12.81 16.39 10.70
N PRO A 97 11.68 17.09 10.86
CA PRO A 97 11.71 18.50 11.28
C PRO A 97 12.30 18.65 12.68
N ILE A 98 11.97 17.75 13.61
CA ILE A 98 12.51 17.76 14.97
C ILE A 98 14.03 17.56 14.94
N ALA A 99 14.51 16.61 14.14
CA ALA A 99 15.94 16.36 13.97
C ALA A 99 16.65 17.56 13.34
N ALA A 100 16.06 18.19 12.32
CA ALA A 100 16.62 19.38 11.67
C ALA A 100 16.75 20.57 12.63
N PHE A 101 15.80 20.74 13.55
CA PHE A 101 15.87 21.77 14.59
C PHE A 101 16.86 21.41 15.70
N TYR A 102 17.00 20.14 16.09
CA TYR A 102 17.80 19.73 17.26
C TYR A 102 19.28 19.46 16.93
N LEU A 103 19.59 18.87 15.77
CA LEU A 103 20.96 18.54 15.34
C LEU A 103 21.97 19.72 15.41
N PRO A 104 21.61 20.97 15.06
CA PRO A 104 22.54 22.10 15.16
C PRO A 104 22.92 22.46 16.60
N PHE A 105 22.12 22.08 17.60
CA PHE A 105 22.37 22.37 19.01
C PHE A 105 23.10 21.23 19.74
N VAL A 106 23.21 20.06 19.10
CA VAL A 106 24.04 18.96 19.58
C VAL A 106 25.49 19.24 19.17
N LYS A 107 26.29 19.76 20.10
CA LYS A 107 27.74 19.80 19.95
C LYS A 107 28.25 18.35 19.99
N PHE A 108 28.80 17.88 18.87
CA PHE A 108 29.67 16.70 18.82
C PHE A 108 31.01 16.99 19.51
#